data_AF-A0A7V7DRJ3-F1
#
_entry.id   AF-A0A7V7DRJ3-F1
#
_cell.length_a   1.000
_cell.length_b   1.000
_cell.length_c   1.000
_cell.angle_alpha   90.00
_cell.angle_beta   90.00
_cell.angle_gamma   90.00
#
_symmetry.space_group_name_H-M   'P 1'
#
loop_
_entity.id
_entity.type
_entity.pdbx_description
1 polymer ?
#
loop_
_entity_poly.entity_id
_entity_poly.type
_entity_poly.pdbx_seq_one_letter_code
_entity_poly.pdbx_strand_id
1 'polypeptide(L)'
;MDGSHASFPEAVFLRRADNSGYGFFFRNENDFRHAVDSFVKPILRSFDGTPVAGQPKPESHLKTAIVTFLGQAFDRAVPVEVGSEGVSRAVAACVRNTFAHRVPKVVTLERKDGSLNVRPGIEFMRHPGFPMAVVVDADAHGGEAHFFTTAEEYQRTAAKAPDARVWLPQIVYRLYAKTPSVIAGRPLMDGKSGRHSVEFRGLAFGVSAPLVERTP
;
A
#
# COMPACT_ATOMS: atom_id res chain seq x y z
N MET A 1 14.58 22.13 2.95
CA MET A 1 13.34 21.89 2.18
C MET A 1 12.87 20.51 2.54
N ASP A 2 11.79 20.40 3.33
CA ASP A 2 11.27 19.10 3.76
C ASP A 2 10.67 18.39 2.54
N GLY A 3 11.45 17.48 1.96
CA GLY A 3 11.08 16.66 0.79
C GLY A 3 9.98 15.64 1.07
N SER A 4 9.02 15.96 1.94
CA SER A 4 7.93 15.10 2.38
C SER A 4 6.68 15.22 1.52
N HIS A 5 6.53 16.29 0.72
CA HIS A 5 5.37 16.54 -0.15
C HIS A 5 5.72 16.39 -1.63
N ALA A 6 4.78 15.83 -2.40
CA ALA A 6 4.86 15.56 -3.84
C ALA A 6 3.48 15.77 -4.51
N SER A 7 3.45 15.72 -5.85
CA SER A 7 2.18 15.80 -6.61
C SER A 7 1.37 14.48 -6.57
N PHE A 8 2.02 13.38 -6.16
CA PHE A 8 1.46 12.06 -5.96
C PHE A 8 2.21 11.33 -4.81
N PRO A 9 1.60 10.33 -4.15
CA PRO A 9 2.31 9.51 -3.18
C PRO A 9 3.16 8.45 -3.89
N GLU A 10 4.41 8.27 -3.50
CA GLU A 10 5.26 7.17 -3.98
C GLU A 10 4.79 5.82 -3.42
N ALA A 11 4.28 5.82 -2.18
CA ALA A 11 3.69 4.65 -1.54
C ALA A 11 2.47 4.99 -0.69
N VAL A 12 1.49 4.08 -0.67
CA VAL A 12 0.35 4.16 0.24
C VAL A 12 0.14 2.82 0.94
N PHE A 13 0.08 2.86 2.27
CA PHE A 13 -0.07 1.68 3.12
C PHE A 13 -1.45 1.68 3.78
N LEU A 14 -2.26 0.67 3.48
CA LEU A 14 -3.50 0.41 4.19
C LEU A 14 -3.18 -0.63 5.27
N ARG A 15 -3.17 -0.22 6.54
CA ARG A 15 -2.81 -1.06 7.68
C ARG A 15 -4.02 -1.40 8.53
N ARG A 16 -4.26 -2.70 8.73
CA ARG A 16 -5.28 -3.24 9.61
C ARG A 16 -4.75 -3.36 11.05
N ALA A 17 -5.67 -3.54 12.00
CA ALA A 17 -5.34 -3.67 13.42
C ALA A 17 -4.48 -4.92 13.73
N ASP A 18 -4.57 -5.97 12.89
CA ASP A 18 -3.79 -7.20 13.02
C ASP A 18 -2.39 -7.11 12.38
N ASN A 19 -1.94 -5.90 12.01
CA ASN A 19 -0.68 -5.65 11.30
C ASN A 19 -0.58 -6.29 9.90
N SER A 20 -1.70 -6.71 9.32
CA SER A 20 -1.79 -7.01 7.89
C SER A 20 -2.35 -5.82 7.09
N GLY A 21 -2.45 -5.97 5.78
CA GLY A 21 -3.16 -5.01 4.92
C GLY A 21 -2.56 -4.97 3.53
N TYR A 22 -2.37 -3.78 2.99
CA TYR A 22 -1.86 -3.60 1.63
C TYR A 22 -0.78 -2.52 1.56
N GLY A 23 0.13 -2.69 0.60
CA GLY A 23 1.04 -1.64 0.17
C GLY A 23 0.89 -1.41 -1.33
N PHE A 24 0.63 -0.15 -1.70
CA PHE A 24 0.44 0.28 -3.09
C PHE A 24 1.55 1.26 -3.47
N PHE A 25 2.01 1.18 -4.72
CA PHE A 25 3.13 1.99 -5.21
C PHE A 25 2.72 2.67 -6.51
N PHE A 26 2.89 3.99 -6.58
CA PHE A 26 2.62 4.76 -7.81
C PHE A 26 3.93 5.23 -8.40
N ARG A 27 4.12 5.01 -9.70
CA ARG A 27 5.42 5.26 -10.36
C ARG A 27 5.63 6.72 -10.71
N ASN A 28 4.55 7.42 -11.00
CA ASN A 28 4.54 8.82 -11.40
C ASN A 28 3.14 9.43 -11.19
N GLU A 29 3.03 10.73 -11.45
CA GLU A 29 1.76 11.45 -11.27
C GLU A 29 0.65 10.96 -12.21
N ASN A 30 0.97 10.58 -13.44
CA ASN A 30 -0.03 10.10 -14.40
C ASN A 30 -0.64 8.77 -13.93
N ASP A 31 0.20 7.84 -13.47
CA ASP A 31 -0.23 6.57 -12.88
C ASP A 31 -1.19 6.79 -11.69
N PHE A 32 -0.81 7.65 -10.75
CA PHE A 32 -1.68 8.03 -9.64
C PHE A 32 -2.99 8.68 -10.10
N ARG A 33 -2.94 9.60 -11.07
CA ARG A 33 -4.12 10.25 -11.63
C ARG A 33 -5.06 9.25 -12.32
N HIS A 34 -4.52 8.29 -13.06
CA HIS A 34 -5.30 7.23 -13.69
C HIS A 34 -5.97 6.32 -12.66
N ALA A 35 -5.29 6.00 -11.56
CA ALA A 35 -5.88 5.23 -10.47
C ALA A 35 -7.05 5.99 -9.80
N VAL A 36 -6.87 7.29 -9.52
CA VAL A 36 -7.94 8.17 -9.01
C VAL A 36 -9.13 8.20 -9.98
N ASP A 37 -8.87 8.51 -11.24
CA ASP A 37 -9.89 8.68 -12.27
C ASP A 37 -10.69 7.40 -12.51
N SER A 38 -10.01 6.24 -12.48
CA SER A 38 -10.65 4.92 -12.64
C SER A 38 -11.65 4.60 -11.54
N PHE A 39 -11.50 5.20 -10.35
CA PHE A 39 -12.47 5.09 -9.27
C PHE A 39 -13.53 6.21 -9.33
N VAL A 40 -13.10 7.45 -9.52
CA VAL A 40 -13.94 8.64 -9.39
C VAL A 40 -14.90 8.81 -10.58
N LYS A 41 -14.41 8.66 -11.82
CA LYS A 41 -15.20 8.97 -13.02
C LYS A 41 -16.45 8.09 -13.16
N PRO A 42 -16.40 6.76 -12.96
CA PRO A 42 -17.60 5.92 -13.04
C PRO A 42 -18.67 6.35 -12.03
N ILE A 43 -18.26 6.76 -10.82
CA ILE A 43 -19.17 7.23 -9.78
C ILE A 43 -19.78 8.57 -10.16
N LEU A 44 -19.00 9.53 -10.64
CA LEU A 44 -19.54 10.84 -11.00
C LEU A 44 -20.45 10.78 -12.24
N ARG A 45 -20.13 9.92 -13.21
CA ARG A 45 -20.96 9.71 -14.41
C ARG A 45 -22.36 9.19 -14.09
N SER A 46 -22.57 8.51 -12.96
CA SER A 46 -23.91 8.07 -12.55
C SER A 46 -24.82 9.22 -12.09
N PHE A 47 -24.27 10.43 -11.98
CA PHE A 47 -24.98 11.68 -11.67
C PHE A 47 -25.10 12.61 -12.89
N ASP A 48 -24.65 12.19 -14.07
CA ASP A 48 -24.81 12.96 -15.30
C ASP A 48 -26.32 13.02 -15.68
N GLY A 49 -26.84 14.23 -15.95
CA GLY A 49 -28.23 14.45 -16.35
C GLY A 49 -29.03 15.31 -15.37
N THR A 50 -30.35 15.22 -15.44
CA THR A 50 -31.26 16.01 -14.59
C THR A 50 -31.23 15.46 -13.15
N PRO A 51 -30.90 16.28 -12.13
CA PRO A 51 -30.88 15.84 -10.74
C PRO A 51 -32.24 15.28 -10.30
N VAL A 52 -32.23 14.11 -9.66
CA VAL A 52 -33.44 13.49 -9.10
C VAL A 52 -33.70 14.04 -7.69
N ALA A 53 -34.94 14.37 -7.37
CA ALA A 53 -35.31 14.85 -6.03
C ALA A 53 -34.92 13.82 -4.95
N GLY A 54 -34.20 14.27 -3.92
CA GLY A 54 -33.69 13.41 -2.84
C GLY A 54 -32.36 12.70 -3.13
N GLN A 55 -31.80 12.84 -4.33
CA GLN A 55 -30.49 12.30 -4.66
C GLN A 55 -29.38 13.03 -3.87
N PRO A 56 -28.41 12.29 -3.27
CA PRO A 56 -27.29 12.93 -2.58
C PRO A 56 -26.42 13.72 -3.57
N LYS A 57 -25.72 14.74 -3.07
CA LYS A 57 -24.72 15.45 -3.88
C LYS A 57 -23.62 14.48 -4.36
N PRO A 58 -23.14 14.58 -5.61
CA PRO A 58 -22.13 13.66 -6.15
C PRO A 58 -20.89 13.51 -5.28
N GLU A 59 -20.38 14.62 -4.72
CA GLU A 59 -19.22 14.62 -3.82
C GLU A 59 -19.47 13.84 -2.52
N SER A 60 -20.68 13.95 -1.96
CA SER A 60 -21.06 13.21 -0.76
C SER A 60 -21.15 11.73 -1.07
N HIS A 61 -21.72 11.37 -2.22
CA HIS A 61 -21.81 9.98 -2.65
C HIS A 61 -20.43 9.38 -2.92
N LEU A 62 -19.52 10.13 -3.55
CA LEU A 62 -18.13 9.72 -3.76
C LEU A 62 -17.42 9.46 -2.42
N LYS A 63 -17.57 10.34 -1.43
CA LYS A 63 -17.00 10.13 -0.09
C LYS A 63 -17.52 8.85 0.55
N THR A 64 -18.84 8.62 0.49
CA THR A 64 -19.44 7.38 0.99
C THR A 64 -18.90 6.15 0.25
N ALA A 65 -18.81 6.19 -1.08
CA ALA A 65 -18.28 5.09 -1.87
C ALA A 65 -16.83 4.75 -1.51
N ILE A 66 -15.96 5.76 -1.35
CA ILE A 66 -14.58 5.57 -0.90
C ILE A 66 -14.55 4.89 0.48
N VAL A 67 -15.28 5.42 1.46
CA VAL A 67 -15.27 4.88 2.82
C VAL A 67 -15.83 3.46 2.87
N THR A 68 -16.92 3.17 2.17
CA THR A 68 -17.50 1.83 2.08
C THR A 68 -16.52 0.84 1.46
N PHE A 69 -15.89 1.21 0.34
CA PHE A 69 -14.97 0.33 -0.37
C PHE A 69 -13.71 0.05 0.47
N LEU A 70 -13.11 1.09 1.05
CA LEU A 70 -11.98 0.91 1.97
C LEU A 70 -12.40 0.11 3.20
N GLY A 71 -13.64 0.27 3.67
CA GLY A 71 -14.20 -0.53 4.73
C GLY A 71 -14.15 -2.03 4.42
N GLN A 72 -14.63 -2.43 3.24
CA GLN A 72 -14.51 -3.81 2.75
C GLN A 72 -13.05 -4.28 2.69
N ALA A 73 -12.11 -3.42 2.30
CA ALA A 73 -10.69 -3.74 2.31
C ALA A 73 -10.15 -4.00 3.73
N PHE A 74 -10.56 -3.21 4.73
CA PHE A 74 -10.23 -3.50 6.14
C PHE A 74 -10.83 -4.82 6.61
N ASP A 75 -12.07 -5.11 6.20
CA ASP A 75 -12.84 -6.27 6.64
C ASP A 75 -12.55 -7.55 5.84
N ARG A 76 -11.58 -7.52 4.91
CA ARG A 76 -11.25 -8.64 3.99
C ARG A 76 -12.47 -9.13 3.18
N ALA A 77 -13.39 -8.23 2.89
CA ALA A 77 -14.64 -8.50 2.18
C ALA A 77 -14.64 -7.97 0.74
N VAL A 78 -13.47 -7.64 0.19
CA VAL A 78 -13.34 -7.20 -1.21
C VAL A 78 -13.57 -8.41 -2.12
N PRO A 79 -14.46 -8.32 -3.13
CA PRO A 79 -14.67 -9.39 -4.08
C PRO A 79 -13.38 -9.75 -4.83
N VAL A 80 -13.19 -11.03 -5.11
CA VAL A 80 -11.96 -11.55 -5.75
C VAL A 80 -11.76 -10.91 -7.12
N GLU A 81 -12.84 -10.64 -7.85
CA GLU A 81 -12.84 -10.02 -9.18
C GLU A 81 -12.32 -8.58 -9.16
N VAL A 82 -12.36 -7.92 -8.00
CA VAL A 82 -11.87 -6.56 -7.84
C VAL A 82 -10.39 -6.54 -7.45
N GLY A 83 -9.99 -7.49 -6.60
CA GLY A 83 -8.58 -7.70 -6.21
C GLY A 83 -7.90 -6.49 -5.56
N SER A 84 -6.56 -6.56 -5.48
CA SER A 84 -5.71 -5.48 -4.94
C SER A 84 -5.77 -4.21 -5.80
N GLU A 85 -5.99 -4.34 -7.10
CA GLU A 85 -6.07 -3.21 -8.03
C GLU A 85 -7.24 -2.29 -7.71
N GLY A 86 -8.45 -2.83 -7.48
CA GLY A 86 -9.59 -2.00 -7.10
C GLY A 86 -9.41 -1.31 -5.76
N VAL A 87 -8.77 -1.97 -4.79
CA VAL A 87 -8.38 -1.34 -3.52
C VAL A 87 -7.39 -0.20 -3.76
N SER A 88 -6.38 -0.39 -4.61
CA SER A 88 -5.40 0.64 -4.98
C SER A 88 -6.08 1.89 -5.56
N ARG A 89 -7.07 1.72 -6.43
CA ARG A 89 -7.85 2.82 -7.03
C ARG A 89 -8.68 3.58 -5.98
N ALA A 90 -9.36 2.86 -5.08
CA ALA A 90 -10.12 3.47 -3.98
C ALA A 90 -9.20 4.24 -3.01
N VAL A 91 -8.04 3.67 -2.70
CA VAL A 91 -7.00 4.31 -1.89
C VAL A 91 -6.49 5.57 -2.57
N ALA A 92 -6.20 5.53 -3.88
CA ALA A 92 -5.74 6.70 -4.62
C ALA A 92 -6.77 7.84 -4.56
N ALA A 93 -8.05 7.52 -4.77
CA ALA A 93 -9.14 8.49 -4.66
C ALA A 93 -9.26 9.08 -3.24
N CYS A 94 -9.12 8.25 -2.21
CA CYS A 94 -9.10 8.68 -0.80
C CYS A 94 -7.96 9.67 -0.51
N VAL A 95 -6.74 9.34 -0.96
CA VAL A 95 -5.57 10.19 -0.78
C VAL A 95 -5.76 11.54 -1.48
N ARG A 96 -6.26 11.54 -2.72
CA ARG A 96 -6.55 12.77 -3.46
C ARG A 96 -7.60 13.63 -2.77
N ASN A 97 -8.66 13.02 -2.24
CA ASN A 97 -9.71 13.73 -1.49
C ASN A 97 -9.16 14.35 -0.20
N THR A 98 -8.23 13.67 0.47
CA THR A 98 -7.68 14.10 1.77
C THR A 98 -6.63 15.20 1.64
N PHE A 99 -5.66 15.05 0.74
CA PHE A 99 -4.48 15.95 0.68
C PHE A 99 -4.49 16.94 -0.49
N ALA A 100 -5.54 16.93 -1.32
CA ALA A 100 -5.71 17.79 -2.49
C ALA A 100 -4.46 17.85 -3.39
N HIS A 101 -3.67 18.92 -3.31
CA HIS A 101 -2.48 19.17 -4.13
C HIS A 101 -1.13 18.97 -3.41
N ARG A 102 -1.12 18.76 -2.09
CA ARG A 102 0.12 18.58 -1.30
C ARG A 102 0.14 17.19 -0.69
N VAL A 103 0.37 16.19 -1.53
CA VAL A 103 0.31 14.78 -1.12
C VAL A 103 1.62 14.36 -0.45
N PRO A 104 1.59 13.74 0.73
CA PRO A 104 2.80 13.16 1.32
C PRO A 104 3.39 12.07 0.43
N LYS A 105 4.72 11.94 0.37
CA LYS A 105 5.40 10.88 -0.38
C LYS A 105 4.97 9.48 0.06
N VAL A 106 4.80 9.29 1.35
CA VAL A 106 4.25 8.07 1.92
C VAL A 106 3.00 8.41 2.70
N VAL A 107 1.92 7.68 2.45
CA VAL A 107 0.64 7.86 3.15
C VAL A 107 0.25 6.56 3.84
N THR A 108 -0.33 6.67 5.04
CA THR A 108 -0.85 5.54 5.80
C THR A 108 -2.35 5.73 6.03
N LEU A 109 -3.11 4.67 5.76
CA LEU A 109 -4.55 4.56 6.00
C LEU A 109 -4.77 3.49 7.06
N GLU A 110 -5.37 3.85 8.18
CA GLU A 110 -5.68 2.96 9.30
C GLU A 110 -7.13 3.16 9.73
N ARG A 111 -7.80 2.11 10.20
CA ARG A 111 -9.10 2.26 10.88
C ARG A 111 -8.84 2.43 12.37
N LYS A 112 -9.20 3.58 12.94
CA LYS A 112 -9.06 3.88 14.36
C LYS A 112 -10.39 4.40 14.91
N ASP A 113 -10.86 3.81 16.00
CA ASP A 113 -12.10 4.21 16.69
C ASP A 113 -13.32 4.29 15.75
N GLY A 114 -13.43 3.32 14.82
CA GLY A 114 -14.51 3.28 13.82
C GLY A 114 -14.38 4.28 12.67
N SER A 115 -13.33 5.12 12.66
CA SER A 115 -13.07 6.12 11.64
C SER A 115 -11.87 5.76 10.76
N LEU A 116 -11.89 6.23 9.52
CA LEU A 116 -10.73 6.14 8.62
C LEU A 116 -9.75 7.27 8.95
N ASN A 117 -8.55 6.90 9.40
CA ASN A 117 -7.45 7.82 9.64
C ASN A 117 -6.50 7.78 8.44
N VAL A 118 -6.32 8.92 7.78
CA VAL A 118 -5.43 9.09 6.62
C VAL A 118 -4.36 10.10 6.99
N ARG A 119 -3.10 9.66 7.06
CA ARG A 119 -2.00 10.49 7.57
C ARG A 119 -0.70 10.29 6.78
N PRO A 120 0.25 11.24 6.84
CA PRO A 120 1.61 11.00 6.39
C PRO A 120 2.23 9.79 7.09
N GLY A 121 2.91 8.94 6.32
CA GLY A 121 3.64 7.75 6.78
C GLY A 121 5.12 8.04 7.02
N ILE A 122 5.42 9.05 7.85
CA ILE A 122 6.79 9.57 8.08
C ILE A 122 7.70 8.48 8.67
N GLU A 123 7.14 7.53 9.40
CA GLU A 123 7.87 6.39 9.95
C GLU A 123 8.57 5.57 8.86
N PHE A 124 7.97 5.42 7.69
CA PHE A 124 8.54 4.70 6.56
C PHE A 124 9.64 5.48 5.83
N MET A 125 9.78 6.78 6.10
CA MET A 125 10.91 7.55 5.57
C MET A 125 12.19 7.36 6.41
N ARG A 126 12.09 6.74 7.58
CA ARG A 126 13.21 6.43 8.47
C ARG A 126 13.69 5.00 8.24
N HIS A 127 14.95 4.70 8.58
CA HIS A 127 15.52 3.35 8.44
C HIS A 127 15.82 2.75 9.83
N PRO A 128 14.88 2.05 10.47
CA PRO A 128 15.12 1.51 11.82
C PRO A 128 16.09 0.31 11.82
N GLY A 129 16.61 -0.09 10.65
CA GLY A 129 17.51 -1.24 10.49
C GLY A 129 16.78 -2.56 10.23
N PHE A 130 15.46 -2.53 10.15
CA PHE A 130 14.58 -3.66 9.79
C PHE A 130 13.41 -3.13 8.95
N PRO A 131 12.69 -3.99 8.20
CA PRO A 131 11.54 -3.53 7.43
C PRO A 131 10.35 -3.26 8.35
N MET A 132 9.76 -2.08 8.23
CA MET A 132 8.48 -1.73 8.85
C MET A 132 7.28 -2.17 8.01
N ALA A 133 7.45 -2.33 6.70
CA ALA A 133 6.48 -2.97 5.82
C ALA A 133 7.17 -3.95 4.89
N VAL A 134 6.60 -5.15 4.77
CA VAL A 134 6.97 -6.13 3.75
C VAL A 134 5.74 -6.40 2.91
N VAL A 135 5.79 -5.99 1.63
CA VAL A 135 4.71 -6.15 0.66
C VAL A 135 5.03 -7.34 -0.23
N VAL A 136 4.20 -8.37 -0.16
CA VAL A 136 4.25 -9.54 -1.02
C VAL A 136 3.33 -9.36 -2.22
N ASP A 137 3.64 -10.06 -3.31
CA ASP A 137 2.92 -9.94 -4.59
C ASP A 137 2.84 -8.48 -5.06
N ALA A 138 3.90 -7.71 -4.81
CA ALA A 138 3.99 -6.32 -5.19
C ALA A 138 4.14 -6.20 -6.72
N ASP A 139 3.01 -6.23 -7.41
CA ASP A 139 2.91 -6.05 -8.85
C ASP A 139 2.95 -4.55 -9.24
N ALA A 140 2.36 -4.18 -10.37
CA ALA A 140 2.29 -2.78 -10.79
C ALA A 140 1.46 -1.90 -9.84
N HIS A 141 0.48 -2.44 -9.14
CA HIS A 141 -0.49 -1.71 -8.34
C HIS A 141 -0.26 -1.86 -6.84
N GLY A 142 0.40 -2.94 -6.40
CA GLY A 142 0.69 -3.20 -5.00
C GLY A 142 0.38 -4.64 -4.61
N GLY A 143 0.34 -4.92 -3.31
CA GLY A 143 0.07 -6.27 -2.83
C GLY A 143 -0.26 -6.32 -1.35
N GLU A 144 -0.51 -7.52 -0.85
CA GLU A 144 -0.72 -7.75 0.58
C GLU A 144 0.56 -7.40 1.34
N ALA A 145 0.40 -6.80 2.52
CA ALA A 145 1.49 -6.30 3.33
C ALA A 145 1.43 -6.82 4.75
N HIS A 146 2.61 -7.07 5.32
CA HIS A 146 2.81 -7.21 6.76
C HIS A 146 3.54 -5.98 7.29
N PHE A 147 3.04 -5.46 8.40
CA PHE A 147 3.58 -4.30 9.07
C PHE A 147 4.28 -4.72 10.37
N PHE A 148 5.43 -4.13 10.64
CA PHE A 148 6.23 -4.41 11.83
C PHE A 148 6.51 -3.10 12.56
N THR A 149 6.25 -3.09 13.86
CA THR A 149 6.56 -1.93 14.71
C THR A 149 7.89 -2.08 15.42
N THR A 150 8.34 -3.33 15.62
CA THR A 150 9.57 -3.67 16.32
C THR A 150 10.40 -4.69 15.55
N ALA A 151 11.71 -4.70 15.81
CA ALA A 151 12.62 -5.68 15.21
C ALA A 151 12.28 -7.10 15.68
N GLU A 152 11.82 -7.26 16.92
CA GLU A 152 11.43 -8.53 17.51
C GLU A 152 10.19 -9.12 16.82
N GLU A 153 9.20 -8.31 16.47
CA GLU A 153 8.04 -8.74 15.69
C GLU A 153 8.44 -9.26 14.31
N TYR A 154 9.34 -8.53 13.65
CA TYR A 154 9.89 -8.93 12.36
C TYR A 154 10.66 -10.26 12.47
N GLN A 155 11.55 -10.38 13.44
CA GLN A 155 12.31 -11.60 13.72
C GLN A 155 11.39 -12.81 13.98
N ARG A 156 10.39 -12.65 14.85
CA ARG A 156 9.41 -13.73 15.12
C ARG A 156 8.67 -14.16 13.87
N THR A 157 8.32 -13.23 12.99
CA THR A 157 7.64 -13.53 11.73
C THR A 157 8.57 -14.23 10.75
N ALA A 158 9.81 -13.76 10.63
CA ALA A 158 10.85 -14.37 9.81
C ALA A 158 11.36 -15.73 10.32
N ALA A 159 10.95 -16.17 11.51
CA ALA A 159 11.24 -17.50 12.06
C ALA A 159 10.12 -18.52 11.82
N LYS A 160 8.95 -18.11 11.29
CA LYS A 160 7.83 -19.01 11.00
C LYS A 160 8.13 -19.92 9.79
N ALA A 161 7.33 -20.98 9.63
CA ALA A 161 7.35 -21.78 8.40
C ALA A 161 6.94 -20.92 7.18
N PRO A 162 7.53 -21.15 6.00
CA PRO A 162 7.19 -20.40 4.79
C PRO A 162 5.76 -20.68 4.35
N ASP A 163 5.05 -19.59 4.05
CA ASP A 163 3.75 -19.57 3.39
C ASP A 163 3.68 -18.41 2.38
N ALA A 164 2.56 -18.25 1.69
CA ALA A 164 2.35 -17.18 0.69
C ALA A 164 2.56 -15.76 1.24
N ARG A 165 2.51 -15.58 2.56
CA ARG A 165 2.52 -14.30 3.27
C ARG A 165 3.85 -14.00 3.97
N VAL A 166 4.63 -15.03 4.30
CA VAL A 166 5.80 -14.95 5.18
C VAL A 166 7.10 -15.30 4.47
N TRP A 167 7.06 -15.79 3.22
CA TRP A 167 8.27 -16.12 2.45
C TRP A 167 9.25 -14.95 2.34
N LEU A 168 8.77 -13.73 2.05
CA LEU A 168 9.64 -12.58 1.82
C LEU A 168 10.30 -12.07 3.11
N PRO A 169 9.58 -11.88 4.23
CA PRO A 169 10.21 -11.57 5.51
C PRO A 169 11.35 -12.52 5.88
N GLN A 170 11.20 -13.82 5.63
CA GLN A 170 12.22 -14.84 5.92
C GLN A 170 13.48 -14.67 5.06
N ILE A 171 13.32 -14.51 3.76
CA ILE A 171 14.45 -14.33 2.84
C ILE A 171 15.24 -13.08 3.22
N VAL A 172 14.53 -11.97 3.43
CA VAL A 172 15.15 -10.70 3.81
C VAL A 172 15.91 -10.84 5.14
N TYR A 173 15.34 -11.56 6.11
CA TYR A 173 15.95 -11.69 7.44
C TYR A 173 17.24 -12.50 7.39
N ARG A 174 17.26 -13.56 6.58
CA ARG A 174 18.43 -14.42 6.38
C ARG A 174 19.54 -13.72 5.63
N LEU A 175 19.20 -12.90 4.62
CA LEU A 175 20.18 -12.27 3.74
C LEU A 175 20.73 -10.95 4.29
N TYR A 176 19.93 -10.16 5.02
CA TYR A 176 20.29 -8.79 5.37
C TYR A 176 20.34 -8.54 6.88
N ALA A 177 21.43 -7.89 7.30
CA ALA A 177 21.63 -7.37 8.65
C ALA A 177 20.90 -6.03 8.85
N LYS A 178 20.82 -5.21 7.79
CA LYS A 178 20.06 -3.95 7.77
C LYS A 178 19.32 -3.80 6.45
N THR A 179 18.12 -3.26 6.51
CA THR A 179 17.28 -3.00 5.34
C THR A 179 16.68 -1.60 5.38
N PRO A 180 16.19 -1.10 4.23
CA PRO A 180 15.19 -0.05 4.21
C PRO A 180 13.94 -0.43 5.01
N SER A 181 13.12 0.58 5.35
CA SER A 181 11.85 0.43 6.05
C SER A 181 10.78 -0.29 5.25
N VAL A 182 10.90 -0.33 3.93
CA VAL A 182 9.92 -0.98 3.06
C VAL A 182 10.65 -1.93 2.13
N ILE A 183 10.22 -3.19 2.16
CA ILE A 183 10.62 -4.20 1.16
C ILE A 183 9.38 -4.61 0.39
N ALA A 184 9.51 -4.69 -0.92
CA ALA A 184 8.46 -5.16 -1.81
C ALA A 184 9.01 -6.30 -2.68
N GLY A 185 8.27 -7.38 -2.83
CA GLY A 185 8.70 -8.50 -3.66
C GLY A 185 7.54 -9.28 -4.25
N ARG A 186 7.87 -10.08 -5.26
CA ARG A 186 6.93 -10.91 -6.00
C ARG A 186 7.55 -12.27 -6.36
N PRO A 187 6.75 -13.34 -6.37
CA PRO A 187 7.19 -14.60 -6.94
C PRO A 187 7.34 -14.47 -8.46
N LEU A 188 8.32 -15.18 -9.00
CA LEU A 188 8.57 -15.34 -10.43
C LEU A 188 8.50 -16.83 -10.77
N MET A 189 7.87 -17.15 -11.89
CA MET A 189 7.88 -18.49 -12.45
C MET A 189 8.57 -18.45 -13.80
N ASP A 190 9.65 -19.21 -13.96
CA ASP A 190 10.27 -19.38 -15.27
C ASP A 190 9.41 -20.32 -16.12
N GLY A 191 8.81 -19.77 -17.18
CA GLY A 191 7.94 -20.52 -18.09
C GLY A 191 8.63 -21.65 -18.87
N LYS A 192 9.97 -21.67 -18.94
CA LYS A 192 10.72 -22.75 -19.62
C LYS A 192 11.16 -23.85 -18.67
N SER A 193 11.65 -23.50 -17.48
CA SER A 193 12.19 -24.47 -16.52
C SER A 193 11.20 -24.89 -15.43
N GLY A 194 10.06 -24.20 -15.30
CA GLY A 194 9.12 -24.38 -14.20
C GLY A 194 9.71 -24.00 -12.83
N ARG A 195 10.92 -23.43 -12.79
CA ARG A 195 11.57 -23.05 -11.53
C ARG A 195 10.91 -21.82 -10.94
N HIS A 196 10.66 -21.89 -9.64
CA HIS A 196 10.22 -20.75 -8.85
C HIS A 196 11.44 -19.93 -8.43
N SER A 197 11.38 -18.64 -8.66
CA SER A 197 12.32 -17.65 -8.14
C SER A 197 11.53 -16.50 -7.52
N VAL A 198 12.22 -15.56 -6.90
CA VAL A 198 11.59 -14.37 -6.33
C VAL A 198 12.42 -13.16 -6.70
N GLU A 199 11.74 -12.04 -6.93
CA GLU A 199 12.35 -10.74 -7.08
C GLU A 199 11.87 -9.87 -5.94
N PHE A 200 12.78 -9.13 -5.31
CA PHE A 200 12.42 -8.13 -4.31
C PHE A 200 13.31 -6.90 -4.43
N ARG A 201 12.81 -5.78 -3.92
CA ARG A 201 13.48 -4.49 -3.88
C ARG A 201 13.25 -3.81 -2.55
N GLY A 202 14.29 -3.16 -2.04
CA GLY A 202 14.16 -2.20 -0.94
C GLY A 202 13.76 -0.84 -1.46
N LEU A 203 12.82 -0.18 -0.79
CA LEU A 203 12.31 1.13 -1.19
C LEU A 203 12.77 2.20 -0.19
N ALA A 204 13.18 3.33 -0.73
CA ALA A 204 13.67 4.49 0.02
C ALA A 204 12.97 5.75 -0.50
N PHE A 205 12.46 6.58 0.41
CA PHE A 205 11.59 7.71 0.06
C PHE A 205 12.32 9.04 0.30
N GLY A 206 13.24 9.38 -0.60
CA GLY A 206 13.98 10.65 -0.56
C GLY A 206 15.10 10.74 0.49
N VAL A 207 15.35 9.68 1.25
CA VAL A 207 16.47 9.54 2.19
C VAL A 207 17.24 8.27 1.84
N SER A 208 18.57 8.31 1.87
CA SER A 208 19.38 7.11 1.65
C SER A 208 19.06 6.06 2.71
N ALA A 209 18.79 4.83 2.28
CA ALA A 209 18.44 3.73 3.17
C ALA A 209 19.48 2.61 3.04
N PRO A 210 20.08 2.14 4.15
CA PRO A 210 21.10 1.11 4.10
C PRO A 210 20.48 -0.25 3.76
N LEU A 211 21.14 -0.97 2.86
CA LEU A 211 20.94 -2.39 2.62
C LEU A 211 22.28 -3.08 2.87
N VAL A 212 22.40 -3.82 3.97
CA VAL A 212 23.65 -4.44 4.41
C VAL A 212 23.41 -5.93 4.55
N GLU A 213 24.12 -6.71 3.74
CA GLU A 213 24.07 -8.17 3.80
C GLU A 213 24.61 -8.69 5.13
N ARG A 214 24.09 -9.83 5.59
CA ARG A 214 24.71 -10.57 6.69
C ARG A 214 25.99 -11.21 6.17
N THR A 215 27.07 -11.04 6.93
CA THR A 215 28.29 -11.79 6.68
C THR A 215 28.00 -13.29 6.87
N PRO A 216 28.47 -14.16 5.96
CA PRO A 216 28.27 -15.61 6.05
C PRO A 216 28.76 -16.23 7.35
#